data_AF-A0A975ASA5-F1
#
_entry.id   AF-A0A975ASA5-F1
#
_cell.length_a   1.000
_cell.length_b   1.000
_cell.length_c   1.000
_cell.angle_alpha   90.00
_cell.angle_beta   90.00
_cell.angle_gamma   90.00
#
_symmetry.space_group_name_H-M   'P 1'
#
loop_
_entity.id
_entity.type
_entity.pdbx_description
1 polymer ?
#
loop_
_entity_poly.entity_id
_entity_poly.type
_entity_poly.pdbx_seq_one_letter_code
_entity_poly.pdbx_strand_id
1 'polypeptide(L)'
;MSRLPRALRWIACTSLLAVALAAITGHLLARRAMPDAIADMRRQVAADQVFGQFFRDDGIVRQRPTFTARVENPFVVVVSCWVPTGLHATILQNRYVVMPGGLRRQELPPVHLR
;
A
#
# COMPACT_ATOMS: atom_id res chain seq x y z
N MET A 1 38.24 26.26 -4.83
CA MET A 1 37.66 24.96 -5.26
C MET A 1 38.26 23.84 -4.42
N SER A 2 37.62 23.49 -3.31
CA SER A 2 38.10 22.46 -2.37
C SER A 2 37.96 21.07 -3.01
N ARG A 3 39.09 20.44 -3.37
CA ARG A 3 39.10 19.05 -3.82
C ARG A 3 38.77 18.16 -2.63
N LEU A 4 37.53 17.67 -2.56
CA LEU A 4 37.14 16.63 -1.61
C LEU A 4 38.16 15.49 -1.65
N PRO A 5 38.70 15.06 -0.50
CA PRO A 5 39.70 14.01 -0.45
C PRO A 5 39.13 12.73 -1.09
N ARG A 6 39.95 12.00 -1.87
CA ARG A 6 39.52 10.81 -2.61
C ARG A 6 38.79 9.80 -1.71
N ALA A 7 39.19 9.68 -0.45
CA ALA A 7 38.51 8.86 0.56
C ALA A 7 37.06 9.27 0.80
N LEU A 8 36.75 10.57 0.86
CA LEU A 8 35.37 11.05 1.04
C LEU A 8 34.49 10.71 -0.17
N ARG A 9 35.05 10.75 -1.39
CA ARG A 9 34.34 10.35 -2.61
C ARG A 9 34.01 8.86 -2.61
N TRP A 10 34.95 8.02 -2.17
CA TRP A 10 34.74 6.58 -2.04
C TRP A 10 33.67 6.26 -0.99
N ILE A 11 33.74 6.85 0.20
CA ILE A 11 32.75 6.65 1.27
C ILE A 11 31.35 7.06 0.78
N ALA A 12 31.22 8.24 0.15
CA ALA A 12 29.96 8.71 -0.42
C ALA A 12 29.42 7.76 -1.51
N CYS A 13 30.29 7.24 -2.38
CA CYS A 13 29.87 6.31 -3.42
C CYS A 13 29.39 4.98 -2.84
N THR A 14 30.10 4.44 -1.84
CA THR A 14 29.71 3.19 -1.17
C THR A 14 28.43 3.32 -0.34
N SER A 15 28.23 4.46 0.33
CA SER A 15 26.99 4.69 1.09
C SER A 15 25.79 4.85 0.18
N LEU A 16 25.93 5.59 -0.93
CA LEU A 16 24.88 5.70 -1.94
C LEU A 16 24.54 4.33 -2.56
N LEU A 17 25.54 3.52 -2.86
CA LEU A 17 25.33 2.16 -3.39
C LEU A 17 24.60 1.27 -2.38
N ALA A 18 24.97 1.33 -1.10
CA ALA A 18 24.31 0.57 -0.04
C ALA A 18 22.83 0.99 0.12
N VAL A 19 22.54 2.30 0.10
CA VAL A 19 21.17 2.82 0.16
C VAL A 19 20.36 2.38 -1.07
N ALA A 20 20.96 2.43 -2.27
CA ALA A 20 20.29 1.99 -3.49
C ALA A 20 19.93 0.49 -3.44
N LEU A 21 20.86 -0.36 -2.98
CA LEU A 21 20.61 -1.79 -2.81
C LEU A 21 19.52 -2.07 -1.76
N ALA A 22 19.53 -1.33 -0.64
CA ALA A 22 18.49 -1.42 0.38
C ALA A 22 17.11 -1.00 -0.17
N ALA A 23 17.05 0.04 -1.00
CA ALA A 23 15.81 0.50 -1.61
C ALA A 23 15.25 -0.50 -2.64
N ILE A 24 16.13 -1.12 -3.44
CA ILE A 24 15.75 -2.15 -4.43
C ILE A 24 15.21 -3.40 -3.72
N THR A 25 15.95 -3.91 -2.73
CA THR A 25 15.53 -5.07 -1.94
C THR A 25 14.20 -4.79 -1.22
N GLY A 26 14.03 -3.59 -0.66
CA GLY A 26 12.77 -3.16 -0.06
C GLY A 26 11.60 -3.07 -1.04
N HIS A 27 11.83 -2.63 -2.27
CA HIS A 27 10.80 -2.64 -3.32
C HIS A 27 10.41 -4.05 -3.75
N LEU A 28 11.39 -4.95 -3.89
CA LEU A 28 11.14 -6.34 -4.25
C LEU A 28 10.33 -7.05 -3.16
N LEU A 29 10.69 -6.85 -1.88
CA LEU A 29 9.95 -7.37 -0.75
C LEU A 29 8.53 -6.79 -0.70
N ALA A 30 8.38 -5.47 -0.89
CA ALA A 30 7.08 -4.83 -0.94
C ALA A 30 6.20 -5.43 -2.05
N ARG A 31 6.74 -5.66 -3.25
CA ARG A 31 6.01 -6.30 -4.36
C ARG A 31 5.58 -7.72 -4.05
N ARG A 32 6.47 -8.51 -3.44
CA ARG A 32 6.14 -9.88 -3.01
C ARG A 32 5.06 -9.93 -1.94
N ALA A 33 5.01 -8.91 -1.08
CA ALA A 33 4.05 -8.77 0.01
C ALA A 33 2.68 -8.18 -0.42
N MET A 34 2.54 -7.68 -1.65
CA MET A 34 1.27 -7.15 -2.17
C MET A 34 0.10 -8.14 -2.11
N PRO A 35 0.22 -9.41 -2.58
CA PRO A 35 -0.87 -10.37 -2.50
C PRO A 35 -1.31 -10.64 -1.05
N ASP A 36 -0.38 -10.72 -0.11
CA ASP A 36 -0.67 -10.92 1.31
C ASP A 36 -1.39 -9.71 1.92
N ALA A 37 -0.95 -8.49 1.59
CA ALA A 37 -1.61 -7.25 2.00
C ALA A 37 -3.03 -7.13 1.44
N ILE A 38 -3.26 -7.55 0.19
CA ILE A 38 -4.61 -7.61 -0.41
C ILE A 38 -5.46 -8.67 0.31
N ALA A 39 -4.90 -9.84 0.60
CA ALA A 39 -5.61 -10.91 1.30
C ALA A 39 -6.01 -10.49 2.72
N ASP A 40 -5.16 -9.72 3.41
CA ASP A 40 -5.47 -9.15 4.72
C ASP A 40 -6.57 -8.06 4.64
N MET A 41 -6.47 -7.15 3.66
CA MET A 41 -7.51 -6.14 3.42
C MET A 41 -8.87 -6.80 3.10
N ARG A 42 -8.88 -7.86 2.29
CA ARG A 42 -10.09 -8.62 1.97
C ARG A 42 -10.71 -9.26 3.20
N ARG A 43 -9.89 -9.84 4.08
CA ARG A 43 -10.35 -10.43 5.35
C ARG A 43 -10.99 -9.38 6.26
N GLN A 44 -10.40 -8.19 6.35
CA GLN A 44 -11.00 -7.09 7.10
C GLN A 44 -12.32 -6.63 6.49
N VAL A 45 -12.35 -6.31 5.19
CA VAL A 45 -13.57 -5.84 4.52
C VAL A 45 -14.71 -6.86 4.63
N ALA A 46 -14.38 -8.15 4.59
CA ALA A 46 -15.35 -9.22 4.84
C ALA A 46 -15.82 -9.28 6.30
N ALA A 47 -14.93 -9.07 7.28
CA ALA A 47 -15.26 -9.04 8.71
C ALA A 47 -16.11 -7.81 9.08
N ASP A 48 -15.80 -6.66 8.50
CA ASP A 48 -16.52 -5.39 8.73
C ASP A 48 -17.86 -5.34 7.97
N GLN A 49 -18.21 -6.40 7.22
CA GLN A 49 -19.41 -6.49 6.39
C GLN A 49 -19.61 -5.28 5.46
N VAL A 50 -18.51 -4.69 4.98
CA VAL A 50 -18.56 -3.51 4.11
C VAL A 50 -18.93 -3.97 2.71
N PHE A 51 -20.24 -4.15 2.50
CA PHE A 51 -20.84 -4.41 1.20
C PHE A 51 -21.26 -3.11 0.58
N GLY A 52 -20.80 -2.87 -0.65
CA GLY A 52 -21.34 -1.78 -1.42
C GLY A 52 -22.78 -2.05 -1.78
N GLN A 53 -23.73 -1.41 -1.09
CA GLN A 53 -25.15 -1.51 -1.42
C GLN A 53 -25.50 -0.35 -2.36
N PHE A 54 -25.70 -0.67 -3.63
CA PHE A 54 -26.40 0.21 -4.54
C PHE A 54 -27.89 -0.05 -4.44
N PHE A 55 -28.67 1.00 -4.16
CA PHE A 55 -30.08 1.03 -4.54
C PHE A 55 -30.11 1.55 -5.98
N ARG A 56 -30.28 0.63 -6.94
CA ARG A 56 -30.67 0.98 -8.30
C ARG A 56 -32.14 0.60 -8.42
N ASP A 57 -32.95 1.42 -9.08
CA ASP A 57 -34.41 1.30 -9.11
C ASP A 57 -34.95 -0.08 -9.57
N ASP A 58 -34.10 -0.95 -10.14
CA ASP A 58 -34.44 -2.32 -10.57
C ASP A 58 -33.74 -3.45 -9.78
N GLY A 59 -33.03 -3.17 -8.68
CA GLY A 59 -32.47 -4.21 -7.79
C GLY A 59 -31.08 -3.92 -7.19
N ILE A 60 -30.77 -4.65 -6.11
CA ILE A 60 -29.49 -4.55 -5.39
C ILE A 60 -28.39 -5.22 -6.20
N VAL A 61 -27.61 -4.44 -6.96
CA VAL A 61 -26.42 -4.95 -7.66
C VAL A 61 -25.26 -5.03 -6.66
N ARG A 62 -24.98 -6.24 -6.16
CA ARG A 62 -23.78 -6.51 -5.35
C ARG A 62 -22.53 -6.44 -6.24
N GLN A 63 -21.93 -5.27 -6.38
CA GLN A 63 -20.60 -5.18 -6.99
C GLN A 63 -19.55 -5.72 -6.03
N ARG A 64 -18.62 -6.52 -6.56
CA ARG A 64 -17.47 -6.99 -5.78
C ARG A 64 -16.54 -5.80 -5.54
N PRO A 65 -16.08 -5.58 -4.29
CA PRO A 65 -15.11 -4.54 -4.00
C PRO A 65 -13.84 -4.73 -4.83
N THR A 66 -13.39 -3.65 -5.47
CA THR A 66 -12.15 -3.65 -6.26
C THR A 66 -10.99 -3.26 -5.36
N PHE A 67 -10.01 -4.17 -5.23
CA PHE A 67 -8.81 -3.96 -4.45
C PHE A 67 -7.66 -3.59 -5.39
N THR A 68 -6.97 -2.49 -5.10
CA THR A 68 -5.74 -2.11 -5.78
C THR A 68 -4.64 -1.97 -4.76
N ALA A 69 -3.43 -2.42 -5.11
CA ALA A 69 -2.26 -2.29 -4.26
C ALA A 69 -1.18 -1.54 -5.02
N ARG A 70 -0.43 -0.68 -4.31
CA ARG A 70 0.71 0.05 -4.84
C ARG A 70 1.85 0.06 -3.82
N VAL A 71 3.08 0.05 -4.29
CA VAL A 71 4.25 0.28 -3.45
C VAL A 71 4.46 1.80 -3.40
N GLU A 72 4.33 2.39 -2.21
CA GLU A 72 4.48 3.84 -2.03
C GLU A 72 5.93 4.22 -1.69
N ASN A 73 6.59 3.38 -0.89
CA ASN A 73 7.99 3.54 -0.49
C ASN A 73 8.66 2.17 -0.43
N PRO A 74 10.01 2.07 -0.39
CA PRO A 74 10.66 0.82 -0.04
C PRO A 74 10.04 0.29 1.25
N PHE A 75 9.67 -0.99 1.27
CA PHE A 75 9.01 -1.64 2.41
C PHE A 75 7.58 -1.15 2.74
N VAL A 76 6.92 -0.35 1.88
CA VAL A 76 5.56 0.13 2.15
C VAL A 76 4.63 -0.22 1.01
N VAL A 77 3.59 -0.99 1.32
CA VAL A 77 2.48 -1.29 0.41
C VAL A 77 1.24 -0.58 0.88
N VAL A 78 0.61 0.17 0.00
CA VAL A 78 -0.72 0.76 0.24
C VAL A 78 -1.72 -0.06 -0.53
N VAL A 79 -2.76 -0.53 0.15
CA VAL A 79 -3.91 -1.21 -0.46
C VAL A 79 -5.11 -0.32 -0.31
N SER A 80 -5.75 0.02 -1.43
CA SER A 80 -7.03 0.70 -1.45
C SER A 80 -8.13 -0.23 -1.94
N CYS A 81 -9.31 -0.07 -1.34
CA CYS A 81 -10.52 -0.78 -1.66
C CYS A 81 -11.61 0.24 -1.95
N TRP A 82 -12.17 0.15 -3.16
CA TRP A 82 -13.29 0.97 -3.56
C TRP A 82 -14.58 0.29 -3.13
N VAL A 83 -15.31 0.94 -2.23
CA VAL A 83 -16.62 0.49 -1.76
C VAL A 83 -17.67 1.48 -2.23
N PRO A 84 -18.52 1.08 -3.19
CA PRO A 84 -19.63 1.93 -3.59
C PRO A 84 -20.75 1.91 -2.56
N THR A 85 -21.19 3.06 -2.07
CA THR A 85 -22.28 3.19 -1.08
C THR A 85 -23.37 4.10 -1.64
N GLY A 86 -24.42 3.51 -2.23
CA GLY A 86 -25.49 4.28 -2.90
C GLY A 86 -24.96 5.11 -4.06
N LEU A 87 -25.19 6.44 -4.02
CA LEU A 87 -24.66 7.41 -4.99
C LEU A 87 -23.23 7.90 -4.68
N HIS A 88 -22.63 7.44 -3.57
CA HIS A 88 -21.29 7.83 -3.13
C HIS A 88 -20.30 6.66 -3.23
N ALA A 89 -19.01 6.96 -3.20
CA ALA A 89 -17.96 5.95 -3.08
C ALA A 89 -17.08 6.27 -1.86
N THR A 90 -16.88 5.27 -1.01
CA THR A 90 -15.90 5.34 0.09
C THR A 90 -14.65 4.58 -0.32
N ILE A 91 -13.49 5.22 -0.20
CA ILE A 91 -12.20 4.57 -0.41
C ILE A 91 -11.66 4.18 0.95
N LEU A 92 -11.61 2.88 1.21
CA LEU A 92 -10.89 2.34 2.35
C LEU A 92 -9.44 2.16 1.94
N GLN A 93 -8.51 2.67 2.73
CA GLN A 93 -7.09 2.58 2.45
C GLN A 93 -6.34 2.09 3.68
N ASN A 94 -5.55 1.03 3.50
CA ASN A 94 -4.64 0.54 4.53
C ASN A 94 -3.21 0.60 4.05
N ARG A 95 -2.32 1.00 4.96
CA ARG A 95 -0.88 0.98 4.73
C ARG A 95 -0.29 -0.24 5.41
N TYR A 96 0.64 -0.90 4.74
CA TYR A 96 1.33 -2.08 5.24
C TYR A 96 2.83 -1.82 5.17
N VAL A 97 3.50 -1.94 6.31
CA VAL A 97 4.95 -1.87 6.41
C VAL A 97 5.49 -3.29 6.39
N VAL A 98 6.36 -3.57 5.43
CA VAL A 98 7.01 -4.86 5.21
C VAL A 98 8.27 -4.91 6.05
N MET A 99 8.23 -5.69 7.11
CA MET A 99 9.39 -5.95 7.96
C MET A 99 9.96 -7.34 7.65
N PRO A 100 11.24 -7.60 7.98
CA PRO A 100 11.85 -8.92 7.79
C PRO A 100 11.06 -10.07 8.46
N GLY A 101 10.33 -9.77 9.54
CA GLY A 101 9.50 -10.72 10.27
C GLY A 101 8.01 -10.75 9.88
N GLY A 102 7.59 -10.00 8.85
CA GLY A 102 6.21 -10.03 8.36
C GLY A 102 5.63 -8.67 7.97
N LEU A 103 4.35 -8.68 7.65
CA LEU A 103 3.57 -7.49 7.29
C LEU A 103 2.94 -6.87 8.54
N ARG A 104 3.22 -5.59 8.79
CA ARG A 104 2.57 -4.81 9.83
C ARG A 104 1.58 -3.85 9.21
N ARG A 105 0.29 -3.99 9.55
CA ARG A 105 -0.74 -3.02 9.16
C ARG A 105 -0.58 -1.72 9.95
N GLN A 106 -0.80 -0.62 9.25
CA GLN A 106 -1.00 0.72 9.78
C GLN A 106 -2.26 1.27 9.14
N GLU A 107 -3.30 1.43 9.96
CA GLU A 107 -4.57 2.00 9.50
C GLU A 107 -4.37 3.47 9.14
N LEU A 108 -4.91 3.86 7.99
CA LEU A 108 -4.97 5.26 7.57
C LEU A 108 -6.40 5.77 7.83
N PRO A 109 -6.57 7.06 8.13
CA PRO A 109 -7.91 7.63 8.25
C PRO A 109 -8.68 7.45 6.93
N PRO A 110 -9.98 7.14 6.98
CA PRO A 110 -10.78 6.94 5.78
C PRO A 110 -10.86 8.24 4.97
N VAL A 111 -10.69 8.14 3.65
CA VAL A 111 -10.80 9.28 2.74
C VAL A 111 -12.21 9.30 2.16
N HIS A 112 -13.03 10.24 2.63
CA HIS A 112 -14.35 10.50 2.08
C HIS A 112 -14.22 11.43 0.86
N LEU A 113 -14.49 10.90 -0.33
CA LEU A 113 -14.67 11.72 -1.52
C LEU A 113 -16.10 12.28 -1.51
N ARG A 114 -16.22 13.60 -1.37
CA ARG A 114 -17.49 14.33 -1.50
C ARG A 114 -17.78 14.63 -2.97
#